data_AF-A0A925N553-F1
#
_entry.id   AF-A0A925N553-F1
#
_cell.length_a   1.000
_cell.length_b   1.000
_cell.length_c   1.000
_cell.angle_alpha   90.00
_cell.angle_beta   90.00
_cell.angle_gamma   90.00
#
_symmetry.space_group_name_H-M   'P 1'
#
loop_
_entity.id
_entity.type
_entity.pdbx_description
1 polymer ?
#
loop_
_entity_poly.entity_id
_entity_poly.type
_entity_poly.pdbx_seq_one_letter_code
_entity_poly.pdbx_strand_id
1 'polypeptide(L)'
;MKAAGHPRRTRIKRLVACLLLLSAYPVFVFATVYWHWFGADLPGGRNGPADAYRHSLASATVAYTGSPTWVAWVTAVMEGDGHGNDSSAMDTHNNRIGTRIGAQAASWDAMQSAVWEAVRSGGIDAADDNQITWLPPERWQNRLY
;
A
#
# COMPACT_ATOMS: atom_id res chain seq x y z
N MET A 1 -42.71 7.90 33.24
CA MET A 1 -41.73 6.79 33.35
C MET A 1 -40.76 6.87 32.17
N LYS A 2 -39.51 7.30 32.37
CA LYS A 2 -38.47 7.29 31.31
C LYS A 2 -37.90 5.87 31.23
N ALA A 3 -38.09 5.19 30.09
CA ALA A 3 -37.48 3.90 29.84
C ALA A 3 -35.95 4.04 29.94
N ALA A 4 -35.33 3.25 30.82
CA ALA A 4 -33.89 3.12 30.91
C ALA A 4 -33.36 2.55 29.59
N GLY A 5 -32.89 3.43 28.71
CA GLY A 5 -32.21 3.05 27.47
C GLY A 5 -31.05 2.11 27.83
N HIS A 6 -31.12 0.86 27.37
CA HIS A 6 -30.19 -0.18 27.77
C HIS A 6 -28.73 0.22 27.45
N PRO A 7 -27.84 0.32 28.46
CA PRO A 7 -26.44 0.72 28.26
C PRO A 7 -25.67 -0.20 27.30
N ARG A 8 -26.18 -1.42 27.09
CA ARG A 8 -25.68 -2.40 26.12
C ARG A 8 -25.88 -1.94 24.67
N ARG A 9 -27.02 -1.32 24.34
CA ARG A 9 -27.35 -0.82 22.98
C ARG A 9 -26.51 0.40 22.61
N THR A 10 -26.23 1.29 23.57
CA THR A 10 -25.35 2.44 23.37
C THR A 10 -23.87 2.05 23.27
N ARG A 11 -23.42 1.03 24.03
CA ARG A 11 -22.07 0.46 23.88
C ARG A 11 -21.85 -0.20 22.51
N ILE A 12 -22.81 -0.99 22.01
CA ILE A 12 -22.73 -1.59 20.67
C ILE A 12 -22.66 -0.53 19.58
N LYS A 13 -23.51 0.51 19.63
CA LYS A 13 -23.47 1.62 18.67
C LYS A 13 -22.11 2.33 18.66
N ARG A 14 -21.53 2.58 19.85
CA ARG A 14 -20.18 3.16 19.96
C ARG A 14 -19.11 2.25 19.38
N LEU A 15 -19.19 0.95 19.65
CA LEU A 15 -18.24 -0.02 19.12
C LEU A 15 -18.31 -0.12 17.58
N VAL A 16 -19.52 -0.14 17.02
CA VAL A 16 -19.72 -0.07 15.56
C VAL A 16 -19.18 1.23 14.99
N ALA A 17 -19.46 2.38 15.60
CA ALA A 17 -18.92 3.67 15.16
C ALA A 17 -17.39 3.70 15.19
N CYS A 18 -16.76 3.16 16.25
CA CYS A 18 -15.31 3.03 16.33
C CYS A 18 -14.75 2.12 15.23
N LEU A 19 -15.38 0.98 14.95
CA LEU A 19 -14.94 0.10 13.87
C LEU A 19 -15.03 0.77 12.50
N LEU A 20 -16.11 1.51 12.23
CA LEU A 20 -16.27 2.26 10.99
C LEU A 20 -15.22 3.36 10.83
N LEU A 21 -14.89 4.06 11.92
CA LEU A 21 -13.83 5.07 11.90
C LEU A 21 -12.44 4.44 11.68
N LEU A 22 -12.18 3.30 12.30
CA LEU A 22 -10.91 2.58 12.14
C LEU A 22 -10.75 1.99 10.73
N SER A 23 -11.83 1.53 10.11
CA SER A 23 -11.78 0.97 8.76
C SER A 23 -11.78 2.02 7.66
N ALA A 24 -12.24 3.25 7.93
CA ALA A 24 -12.32 4.31 6.93
C ALA A 24 -10.97 4.59 6.26
N TYR A 25 -9.88 4.64 7.03
CA TYR A 25 -8.56 4.95 6.48
C TYR A 25 -7.99 3.82 5.60
N PRO A 26 -7.95 2.55 6.05
CA PRO A 26 -7.59 1.43 5.15
C PRO A 26 -8.45 1.39 3.89
N VAL A 27 -9.77 1.59 4.02
CA VAL A 27 -10.68 1.63 2.85
C VAL A 27 -10.32 2.75 1.89
N PHE A 28 -10.00 3.95 2.39
CA PHE A 28 -9.52 5.06 1.57
C PHE A 28 -8.24 4.68 0.81
N VAL A 29 -7.23 4.14 1.51
CA VAL A 29 -5.95 3.74 0.89
C VAL A 29 -6.19 2.68 -0.18
N PHE A 30 -6.96 1.62 0.11
CA PHE A 30 -7.27 0.57 -0.86
C PHE A 30 -8.03 1.12 -2.07
N ALA A 31 -9.04 1.97 -1.85
CA ALA A 31 -9.81 2.56 -2.93
C ALA A 31 -8.93 3.41 -3.87
N THR A 32 -8.06 4.25 -3.31
CA THR A 32 -7.08 5.03 -4.07
C THR A 32 -6.15 4.11 -4.87
N VAL A 33 -5.51 3.15 -4.23
CA VAL A 33 -4.50 2.30 -4.88
C VAL A 33 -5.13 1.52 -6.04
N TYR A 34 -6.28 0.89 -5.81
CA TYR A 34 -6.92 0.08 -6.85
C TYR A 34 -7.49 0.94 -7.98
N TRP A 35 -8.01 2.14 -7.70
CA TRP A 35 -8.45 3.07 -8.74
C TRP A 35 -7.31 3.39 -9.72
N HIS A 36 -6.14 3.73 -9.20
CA HIS A 36 -4.97 4.06 -10.02
C HIS A 36 -4.36 2.81 -10.69
N TRP A 37 -4.35 1.68 -9.99
CA TRP A 37 -3.81 0.43 -10.52
C TRP A 37 -4.63 -0.10 -11.72
N PHE A 38 -5.97 -0.02 -11.67
CA PHE A 38 -6.80 -0.40 -12.82
C PHE A 38 -6.58 0.51 -14.04
N GLY A 39 -6.24 1.79 -13.83
CA GLY A 39 -5.93 2.73 -14.93
C GLY A 39 -4.52 2.62 -15.49
N ALA A 40 -3.62 1.92 -14.81
CA ALA A 40 -2.21 1.82 -15.16
C ALA A 40 -1.92 0.80 -16.27
N ASP A 41 -2.75 -0.24 -16.42
CA ASP A 41 -2.59 -1.32 -17.42
C ASP A 41 -1.18 -1.97 -17.41
N LEU A 42 -0.61 -2.14 -16.22
CA LEU A 42 0.69 -2.81 -16.04
C LEU A 42 0.54 -4.34 -15.99
N PRO A 43 1.51 -5.11 -16.52
CA PRO A 43 1.49 -6.57 -16.44
C PRO A 43 1.98 -7.08 -15.08
N GLY A 44 1.76 -8.37 -14.82
CA GLY A 44 2.29 -9.05 -13.64
C GLY A 44 1.56 -8.64 -12.36
N GLY A 45 0.29 -9.03 -12.28
CA GLY A 45 -0.59 -8.72 -11.15
C GLY A 45 -0.11 -9.22 -9.79
N ARG A 46 0.86 -10.14 -9.77
CA ARG A 46 1.69 -10.45 -8.60
C ARG A 46 3.13 -10.68 -9.05
N ASN A 47 4.10 -10.24 -8.25
CA ASN A 47 5.55 -10.32 -8.47
C ASN A 47 6.09 -9.53 -9.68
N GLY A 48 5.23 -8.78 -10.39
CA GLY A 48 5.60 -8.02 -11.58
C GLY A 48 5.41 -6.51 -11.41
N PRO A 49 5.51 -5.74 -12.51
CA PRO A 49 5.41 -4.27 -12.48
C PRO A 49 4.10 -3.76 -11.85
N ALA A 50 2.98 -4.43 -12.10
CA ALA A 50 1.69 -4.05 -11.55
C ALA A 50 1.66 -4.20 -10.01
N ASP A 51 2.32 -5.24 -9.50
CA ASP A 51 2.45 -5.48 -8.06
C ASP A 51 3.35 -4.44 -7.40
N ALA A 52 4.53 -4.21 -7.98
CA ALA A 52 5.46 -3.17 -7.56
C ALA A 52 4.80 -1.78 -7.51
N TYR A 53 3.94 -1.45 -8.48
CA TYR A 53 3.15 -0.22 -8.48
C TYR A 53 2.17 -0.15 -7.31
N ARG A 54 1.40 -1.21 -7.03
CA ARG A 54 0.46 -1.22 -5.90
C ARG A 54 1.16 -1.03 -4.57
N HIS A 55 2.22 -1.78 -4.32
CA HIS A 55 2.97 -1.74 -3.07
C HIS A 55 3.61 -0.36 -2.85
N SER A 56 4.26 0.17 -3.89
CA SER A 56 4.87 1.51 -3.86
C SER A 56 3.82 2.60 -3.66
N LEU A 57 2.69 2.55 -4.38
CA LEU A 57 1.63 3.55 -4.28
C LEU A 57 0.91 3.49 -2.93
N ALA A 58 0.66 2.30 -2.39
CA ALA A 58 0.07 2.14 -1.06
C ALA A 58 0.97 2.77 0.01
N SER A 59 2.26 2.44 -0.01
CA SER A 59 3.26 2.99 0.90
C SER A 59 3.39 4.51 0.76
N ALA A 60 3.43 5.03 -0.47
CA ALA A 60 3.48 6.46 -0.73
C ALA A 60 2.23 7.18 -0.23
N THR A 61 1.04 6.61 -0.46
CA THR A 61 -0.23 7.16 0.01
C THR A 61 -0.27 7.27 1.53
N VAL A 62 0.15 6.21 2.23
CA VAL A 62 0.17 6.19 3.70
C VAL A 62 1.21 7.17 4.24
N ALA A 63 2.39 7.23 3.64
CA ALA A 63 3.44 8.17 4.06
C ALA A 63 3.03 9.64 3.84
N TYR A 64 2.35 9.95 2.72
CA TYR A 64 1.89 11.30 2.39
C TYR A 64 0.72 11.77 3.27
N THR A 65 -0.26 10.89 3.52
CA THR A 65 -1.49 11.27 4.25
C THR A 65 -1.40 11.09 5.76
N GLY A 66 -0.44 10.30 6.23
CA GLY A 66 -0.27 9.94 7.63
C GLY A 66 1.17 10.08 8.07
N SER A 67 1.90 8.96 8.08
CA SER A 67 3.28 8.92 8.56
C SER A 67 4.06 7.78 7.90
N PRO A 68 5.33 8.01 7.52
CA PRO A 68 6.26 6.95 7.12
C PRO A 68 6.37 5.82 8.15
N THR A 69 6.22 6.14 9.44
CA THR A 69 6.26 5.14 10.51
C THR A 69 5.15 4.12 10.35
N TRP A 70 3.92 4.53 9.98
CA TRP A 70 2.80 3.62 9.79
C TRP A 70 3.07 2.59 8.68
N VAL A 71 3.77 2.99 7.62
CA VAL A 71 4.19 2.06 6.56
C VAL A 71 5.13 1.00 7.11
N ALA A 72 6.08 1.37 7.97
CA ALA A 72 7.00 0.43 8.58
C ALA A 72 6.26 -0.61 9.45
N TRP A 73 5.29 -0.17 10.27
CA TRP A 73 4.45 -1.09 11.05
C TRP A 73 3.66 -2.06 10.16
N VAL A 74 3.01 -1.55 9.12
CA VAL A 74 2.22 -2.39 8.19
C VAL A 74 3.13 -3.35 7.43
N THR A 75 4.28 -2.89 6.95
CA THR A 75 5.25 -3.73 6.23
C THR A 75 5.80 -4.84 7.13
N ALA A 76 6.17 -4.53 8.38
CA ALA A 76 6.64 -5.53 9.33
C ALA A 76 5.58 -6.62 9.61
N VAL A 77 4.30 -6.22 9.73
CA VAL A 77 3.20 -7.16 9.98
C VAL A 77 2.86 -8.01 8.75
N MET A 78 2.85 -7.41 7.55
CA MET A 78 2.37 -8.06 6.33
C MET A 78 3.47 -8.85 5.61
N GLU A 79 4.70 -8.34 5.59
CA GLU A 79 5.81 -8.88 4.80
C GLU A 79 6.94 -9.48 5.66
N GLY A 80 6.83 -9.41 6.99
CA GLY A 80 7.85 -9.93 7.90
C GLY A 80 9.24 -9.31 7.69
N ASP A 81 9.29 -8.02 7.36
CA ASP A 81 10.51 -7.28 6.99
C ASP A 81 11.28 -7.84 5.78
N GLY A 82 10.59 -8.59 4.91
CA GLY A 82 11.18 -9.25 3.75
C GLY A 82 11.85 -10.59 4.08
N HIS A 83 11.70 -11.08 5.31
CA HIS A 83 12.15 -12.41 5.69
C HIS A 83 11.14 -13.47 5.27
N GLY A 84 11.48 -14.29 4.27
CA GLY A 84 10.71 -15.50 3.95
C GLY A 84 10.86 -15.98 2.51
N ASN A 85 10.79 -15.07 1.54
CA ASN A 85 11.00 -15.36 0.12
C ASN A 85 11.26 -14.07 -0.68
N ASP A 86 11.68 -14.21 -1.94
CA ASP A 86 12.07 -13.08 -2.80
C ASP A 86 10.93 -12.10 -3.10
N SER A 87 9.66 -12.54 -3.08
CA SER A 87 8.50 -11.66 -3.27
C SER A 87 8.36 -10.70 -2.10
N SER A 88 8.42 -11.20 -0.86
CA SER A 88 8.36 -10.31 0.32
C SER A 88 9.57 -9.38 0.41
N ALA A 89 10.75 -9.80 -0.07
CA ALA A 89 11.93 -8.93 -0.16
C ALA A 89 11.72 -7.80 -1.20
N MET A 90 11.21 -8.14 -2.38
CA MET A 90 10.81 -7.18 -3.42
C MET A 90 9.75 -6.19 -2.90
N ASP A 91 8.70 -6.68 -2.24
CA ASP A 91 7.61 -5.83 -1.70
C ASP A 91 8.11 -4.90 -0.61
N THR A 92 8.96 -5.40 0.29
CA THR A 92 9.60 -4.58 1.33
C THR A 92 10.49 -3.49 0.74
N HIS A 93 11.27 -3.83 -0.28
CA HIS A 93 12.12 -2.88 -1.01
C HIS A 93 11.29 -1.77 -1.68
N ASN A 94 10.28 -2.16 -2.46
CA ASN A 94 9.39 -1.22 -3.15
C ASN A 94 8.59 -0.34 -2.18
N ASN A 95 8.16 -0.89 -1.04
CA ASN A 95 7.50 -0.13 0.03
C ASN A 95 8.41 0.97 0.59
N ARG A 96 9.72 0.72 0.75
CA ARG A 96 10.67 1.74 1.22
C ARG A 96 10.80 2.89 0.22
N ILE A 97 10.89 2.58 -1.08
CA ILE A 97 10.95 3.59 -2.13
C ILE A 97 9.66 4.40 -2.17
N GLY A 98 8.50 3.74 -2.17
CA GLY A 98 7.19 4.38 -2.12
C GLY A 98 7.02 5.28 -0.90
N THR A 99 7.41 4.80 0.29
CA THR A 99 7.41 5.58 1.53
C THR A 99 8.20 6.88 1.41
N ARG A 100 9.42 6.81 0.85
CA ARG A 100 10.27 7.98 0.64
C ARG A 100 9.62 8.97 -0.33
N ILE A 101 9.06 8.49 -1.44
CA ILE A 101 8.34 9.34 -2.41
C ILE A 101 7.18 10.05 -1.72
N GLY A 102 6.33 9.32 -1.00
CA GLY A 102 5.18 9.89 -0.28
C GLY A 102 5.58 10.92 0.77
N ALA A 103 6.65 10.66 1.52
CA ALA A 103 7.15 11.56 2.56
C ALA A 103 7.71 12.90 2.02
N GLN A 104 8.19 12.91 0.78
CA GLN A 104 8.87 14.06 0.16
C GLN A 104 7.98 14.80 -0.85
N ALA A 105 6.82 14.26 -1.21
CA ALA A 105 6.00 14.81 -2.26
C ALA A 105 5.37 16.16 -1.85
N ALA A 106 5.46 17.13 -2.76
CA ALA A 106 4.88 18.46 -2.57
C ALA A 106 3.36 18.50 -2.76
N SER A 107 2.80 17.50 -3.44
CA SER A 107 1.36 17.37 -3.68
C SER A 107 0.98 15.92 -3.94
N TRP A 108 -0.33 15.66 -3.87
CA TRP A 108 -0.91 14.36 -4.19
C TRP A 108 -0.57 13.91 -5.62
N ASP A 109 -0.74 14.78 -6.61
CA ASP A 109 -0.45 14.44 -8.00
C ASP A 109 1.05 14.22 -8.23
N ALA A 110 1.90 15.03 -7.60
CA ALA A 110 3.35 14.85 -7.66
C ALA A 110 3.79 13.49 -7.07
N MET A 111 3.17 13.07 -5.96
CA MET A 111 3.41 11.75 -5.36
C MET A 111 3.05 10.63 -6.33
N GLN A 112 1.85 10.68 -6.93
CA GLN A 112 1.38 9.64 -7.86
C GLN A 112 2.23 9.58 -9.12
N SER A 113 2.56 10.73 -9.72
CA SER A 113 3.44 10.80 -10.89
C SER A 113 4.85 10.29 -10.58
N ALA A 114 5.39 10.59 -9.39
CA ALA A 114 6.70 10.11 -8.99
C ALA A 114 6.72 8.58 -8.78
N VAL A 115 5.69 7.99 -8.18
CA VAL A 115 5.56 6.52 -8.08
C VAL A 115 5.46 5.90 -9.47
N TRP A 116 4.63 6.48 -10.35
CA TRP A 116 4.49 6.00 -11.72
C TRP A 116 5.82 5.98 -12.48
N GLU A 117 6.58 7.08 -12.42
CA GLU A 117 7.87 7.16 -13.09
C GLU A 117 8.91 6.22 -12.46
N ALA A 118 8.87 6.03 -11.14
CA ALA A 118 9.74 5.07 -10.46
C ALA A 118 9.49 3.63 -10.93
N VAL A 119 8.22 3.24 -11.13
CA VAL A 119 7.90 1.92 -11.71
C VAL A 119 8.29 1.85 -13.19
N ARG A 120 8.03 2.90 -13.97
CA ARG A 120 8.36 2.95 -15.40
C ARG A 120 9.87 2.82 -15.67
N SER A 121 10.68 3.35 -14.76
CA SER A 121 12.15 3.26 -14.78
C SER A 121 12.70 2.06 -14.00
N GLY A 122 11.82 1.26 -13.39
CA GLY A 122 12.19 0.05 -12.67
C GLY A 122 12.65 -1.09 -13.58
N GLY A 123 13.02 -2.22 -12.98
CA GLY A 123 13.52 -3.35 -13.75
C GLY A 123 13.37 -4.70 -13.04
N ILE A 124 13.63 -5.76 -13.80
CA ILE A 124 13.73 -7.11 -13.25
C ILE A 124 14.99 -7.20 -12.40
N ASP A 125 14.85 -7.66 -11.15
CA ASP A 125 15.95 -7.87 -10.21
C ASP A 125 16.93 -6.69 -10.15
N ALA A 126 16.39 -5.46 -10.16
CA ALA A 126 17.19 -4.24 -10.08
C ALA A 126 18.05 -4.25 -8.81
N ALA A 127 19.35 -4.02 -8.99
CA ALA A 127 20.35 -4.06 -7.92
C ALA A 127 20.55 -2.70 -7.21
N ASP A 128 19.96 -1.62 -7.74
CA ASP A 128 20.03 -0.29 -7.12
C ASP A 128 18.97 -0.16 -6.03
N ASP A 129 19.42 0.18 -4.82
CA ASP A 129 18.58 0.43 -3.65
C ASP A 129 17.52 1.53 -3.86
N ASN A 130 17.70 2.38 -4.88
CA ASN A 130 16.78 3.46 -5.23
C ASN A 130 15.88 3.17 -6.43
N GLN A 131 16.03 2.01 -7.07
CA GLN A 131 15.26 1.63 -8.25
C GLN A 131 14.17 0.63 -7.86
N ILE A 132 12.95 0.86 -8.36
CA ILE A 132 11.87 -0.13 -8.20
C ILE A 132 12.27 -1.43 -8.88
N THR A 133 11.99 -2.55 -8.22
CA THR A 133 12.33 -3.87 -8.71
C THR A 133 11.12 -4.77 -8.77
N TRP A 134 11.15 -5.76 -9.65
CA TRP A 134 10.20 -6.87 -9.67
C TRP A 134 10.89 -8.17 -10.07
N LEU A 135 10.24 -9.31 -9.84
CA LEU A 135 10.82 -10.62 -10.15
C LEU A 135 10.80 -10.88 -11.67
N PRO A 136 11.53 -11.89 -12.16
CA PRO A 136 11.45 -12.30 -13.56
C PRO A 136 10.04 -12.75 -14.00
N PRO A 137 9.67 -12.57 -15.30
CA PRO A 137 8.33 -12.89 -15.81
C PRO A 137 7.85 -14.32 -15.54
N GLU A 138 8.76 -15.28 -15.46
CA GLU A 138 8.47 -16.68 -15.16
C GLU A 138 7.87 -16.88 -13.75
N ARG A 139 8.05 -15.88 -12.88
CA ARG A 139 7.54 -15.85 -11.50
C ARG A 139 6.30 -14.97 -11.34
N TRP A 140 5.86 -14.30 -12.40
CA TRP A 140 4.66 -13.46 -12.35
C TRP A 140 3.41 -14.32 -12.29
N GLN A 141 2.37 -13.80 -11.64
CA GLN A 141 1.04 -14.40 -11.68
C GLN A 141 0.04 -13.37 -12.17
N ASN A 142 -0.80 -13.77 -13.14
CA ASN A 142 -1.93 -12.96 -13.59
C ASN A 142 -3.10 -13.13 -12.62
N ARG A 143 -2.96 -12.58 -11.41
CA ARG A 143 -3.99 -12.56 -10.38
C ARG A 143 -4.17 -11.14 -9.87
N LEU A 144 -5.38 -10.84 -9.40
CA LEU A 144 -5.70 -9.55 -8.79
C LEU A 144 -5.10 -9.40 -7.37
N TYR A 145 -4.58 -10.49 -6.79
CA TYR A 145 -3.96 -10.60 -5.46
C TYR A 145 -2.99 -11.79 -5.39
#